data_AF-A0A6V7QRS2-F1
#
_entry.id   AF-A0A6V7QRS2-F1
#
_cell.length_a   1.000
_cell.length_b   1.000
_cell.length_c   1.000
_cell.angle_alpha   90.00
_cell.angle_beta   90.00
_cell.angle_gamma   90.00
#
_symmetry.space_group_name_H-M   'P 1'
#
loop_
_entity.id
_entity.type
_entity.pdbx_description
1 polymer ?
#
loop_
_entity_poly.entity_id
_entity_poly.type
_entity_poly.pdbx_seq_one_letter_code
_entity_poly.pdbx_strand_id
1 'polypeptide(L)'
;MIYTSSDPKSSFSKLSAREQFLLTIKSLVASHAAESSSRSLSIICTGHSLGGALATLSAFDIVENDVARVGGQPVPVTAIVFGAPSSATRHIIPLYPSKFLDYVNVGDLLVVDSRKSPYLKRFGIFQISISDYHNLQGILHTVAGWSGEDGDFKLHVKRSMALVNKSSAYLKDECHVPESWWAEKNKGMVLSDDGEWRLGLPAEEDLPVPLQLDGMADVVGVGAVVGKNVEGGEEPRGKT
;
A
#
# COMPACT_ATOMS: atom_id res chain seq x y z
N MET A 1 3.67 6.37 15.92
CA MET A 1 4.08 5.35 14.95
C MET A 1 2.83 4.94 14.19
N ILE A 2 2.75 5.17 12.86
CA ILE A 2 1.49 5.07 12.08
C ILE A 2 0.73 3.74 12.28
N TYR A 3 1.46 2.63 12.42
CA TYR A 3 0.88 1.30 12.41
C TYR A 3 0.34 0.84 13.78
N THR A 4 1.00 1.23 14.88
CA THR A 4 0.73 0.72 16.23
C THR A 4 0.18 1.78 17.20
N SER A 5 0.15 3.06 16.82
CA SER A 5 -0.40 4.10 17.71
C SER A 5 -1.92 4.07 17.73
N SER A 6 -2.49 4.28 18.90
CA SER A 6 -3.91 4.52 19.13
C SER A 6 -4.12 5.85 19.86
N ASP A 7 -5.35 6.37 19.78
CA ASP A 7 -5.83 7.53 20.53
C ASP A 7 -7.22 7.21 21.11
N PRO A 8 -7.35 7.04 22.43
CA PRO A 8 -8.63 6.71 23.07
C PRO A 8 -9.67 7.85 22.95
N LYS A 9 -9.25 9.08 22.65
CA LYS A 9 -10.14 10.23 22.45
C LYS A 9 -10.69 10.33 21.03
N SER A 10 -10.06 9.63 20.08
CA SER A 10 -10.49 9.60 18.69
C SER A 10 -11.63 8.59 18.49
N SER A 11 -12.63 8.94 17.68
CA SER A 11 -13.67 7.98 17.26
C SER A 11 -13.15 6.93 16.27
N PHE A 12 -12.03 7.19 15.60
CA PHE A 12 -11.51 6.35 14.50
C PHE A 12 -10.27 5.54 14.86
N SER A 13 -9.51 5.97 15.87
CA SER A 13 -8.22 5.37 16.23
C SER A 13 -8.17 4.91 17.68
N LYS A 14 -9.31 4.54 18.28
CA LYS A 14 -9.34 3.90 19.61
C LYS A 14 -8.46 2.65 19.66
N LEU A 15 -8.47 1.91 18.55
CA LEU A 15 -7.53 0.84 18.25
C LEU A 15 -6.52 1.33 17.22
N SER A 16 -5.31 0.80 17.28
CA SER A 16 -4.27 1.06 16.28
C SER A 16 -4.64 0.49 14.91
N ALA A 17 -4.00 0.99 13.85
CA ALA A 17 -4.22 0.49 12.49
C ALA A 17 -3.95 -1.03 12.38
N ARG A 18 -2.92 -1.52 13.08
CA ARG A 18 -2.60 -2.96 13.19
C ARG A 18 -3.75 -3.75 13.79
N GLU A 19 -4.29 -3.31 14.92
CA GLU A 19 -5.38 -4.01 15.61
C GLU A 19 -6.65 -4.03 14.77
N GLN A 20 -7.04 -2.88 14.20
CA GLN A 20 -8.19 -2.80 13.31
C GLN A 20 -8.02 -3.75 12.11
N PHE A 21 -6.84 -3.75 11.50
CA PHE A 21 -6.51 -4.60 10.37
C PHE A 21 -6.61 -6.10 10.72
N LEU A 22 -5.95 -6.55 11.78
CA LEU A 22 -5.92 -7.97 12.15
C LEU A 22 -7.30 -8.50 12.55
N LEU A 23 -8.10 -7.69 13.27
CA LEU A 23 -9.48 -8.04 13.61
C LEU A 23 -10.35 -8.19 12.35
N THR A 24 -10.25 -7.24 11.42
CA THR A 24 -10.99 -7.28 10.16
C THR A 24 -10.58 -8.48 9.29
N ILE A 25 -9.27 -8.76 9.15
CA ILE A 25 -8.80 -9.93 8.41
C ILE A 25 -9.35 -11.22 9.01
N LYS A 26 -9.27 -11.37 10.34
CA LYS A 26 -9.78 -12.58 11.00
C LYS A 26 -11.28 -12.77 10.78
N SER A 27 -12.05 -11.68 10.87
CA SER A 27 -13.49 -11.70 10.59
C SER A 27 -13.78 -12.09 9.14
N LEU A 28 -13.12 -11.47 8.16
CA LEU A 28 -13.30 -11.76 6.73
C LEU A 28 -12.94 -13.21 6.39
N VAL A 29 -11.86 -13.74 6.95
CA VAL A 29 -11.46 -15.14 6.74
C VAL A 29 -12.53 -16.09 7.29
N ALA A 30 -13.08 -15.81 8.47
CA ALA A 30 -14.14 -16.63 9.06
C ALA A 30 -15.43 -16.59 8.21
N SER A 31 -15.87 -15.40 7.78
CA SER A 31 -17.06 -15.24 6.93
C SER A 31 -16.93 -15.97 5.60
N HIS A 32 -15.81 -15.77 4.88
CA HIS A 32 -15.60 -16.41 3.58
C HIS A 32 -15.36 -17.92 3.68
N ALA A 33 -14.78 -18.40 4.79
CA ALA A 33 -14.66 -19.83 5.05
C ALA A 33 -16.02 -20.51 5.26
N ALA A 34 -16.96 -19.83 5.93
CA ALA A 34 -18.31 -20.35 6.14
C ALA A 34 -19.13 -20.39 4.83
N GLU A 35 -18.97 -19.39 3.97
CA GLU A 35 -19.71 -19.27 2.71
C GLU A 35 -19.23 -20.22 1.59
N SER A 36 -17.97 -20.65 1.63
CA SER A 36 -17.34 -21.37 0.51
C SER A 36 -16.72 -22.69 0.94
N SER A 37 -17.52 -23.76 0.98
CA SER A 37 -17.04 -25.13 1.27
C SER A 37 -16.09 -25.73 0.20
N SER A 38 -15.84 -25.02 -0.91
CA SER A 38 -15.07 -25.53 -2.05
C SER A 38 -14.07 -24.53 -2.67
N ARG A 39 -13.85 -23.33 -2.10
CA ARG A 39 -12.84 -22.38 -2.61
C ARG A 39 -11.64 -22.29 -1.68
N SER A 40 -10.45 -22.37 -2.25
CA SER A 40 -9.21 -22.02 -1.55
C SER A 40 -9.15 -20.50 -1.37
N LEU A 41 -8.98 -20.04 -0.14
CA LEU A 41 -8.75 -18.62 0.17
C LEU A 41 -7.26 -18.27 0.01
N SER A 42 -6.99 -17.01 -0.32
CA SER A 42 -5.64 -16.42 -0.31
C SER A 42 -5.75 -14.93 0.04
N ILE A 43 -4.74 -14.38 0.72
CA ILE A 43 -4.67 -12.96 1.07
C ILE A 43 -3.53 -12.32 0.29
N ILE A 44 -3.82 -11.22 -0.39
CA ILE A 44 -2.80 -10.42 -1.10
C ILE A 44 -2.74 -9.03 -0.47
N CYS A 45 -1.59 -8.71 0.14
CA CYS A 45 -1.28 -7.36 0.60
C CYS A 45 -0.55 -6.62 -0.53
N THR A 46 -1.00 -5.41 -0.87
CA THR A 46 -0.31 -4.59 -1.87
C THR A 46 -0.22 -3.15 -1.43
N GLY A 47 0.81 -2.46 -1.90
CA GLY A 47 1.01 -1.06 -1.58
C GLY A 47 2.18 -0.47 -2.35
N HIS A 48 2.18 0.85 -2.42
CA HIS A 48 3.22 1.64 -3.07
C HIS A 48 3.89 2.58 -2.06
N SER A 49 5.20 2.81 -2.17
CA SER A 49 5.92 3.72 -1.27
C SER A 49 5.76 3.30 0.20
N LEU A 50 5.35 4.21 1.10
CA LEU A 50 4.98 3.91 2.48
C LEU A 50 3.95 2.78 2.57
N GLY A 51 2.98 2.73 1.67
CA GLY A 51 2.00 1.65 1.59
C GLY A 51 2.65 0.29 1.29
N GLY A 52 3.76 0.26 0.56
CA GLY A 52 4.53 -0.97 0.32
C GLY A 52 5.20 -1.50 1.59
N ALA A 53 5.76 -0.61 2.41
CA ALA A 53 6.28 -0.97 3.73
C ALA A 53 5.17 -1.50 4.65
N LEU A 54 4.02 -0.81 4.70
CA LEU A 54 2.86 -1.24 5.48
C LEU A 54 2.29 -2.57 4.97
N ALA A 55 2.21 -2.79 3.66
CA ALA A 55 1.73 -4.05 3.10
C ALA A 55 2.64 -5.24 3.46
N THR A 56 3.97 -5.02 3.44
CA THR A 56 4.94 -6.04 3.85
C THR A 56 4.79 -6.37 5.34
N LEU A 57 4.69 -5.34 6.19
CA LEU A 57 4.50 -5.51 7.63
C LEU A 57 3.15 -6.19 7.95
N SER A 58 2.09 -5.79 7.27
CA SER A 58 0.76 -6.40 7.41
C SER A 58 0.75 -7.87 7.00
N ALA A 59 1.42 -8.24 5.90
CA ALA A 59 1.52 -9.63 5.49
C ALA A 59 2.27 -10.47 6.54
N PHE A 60 3.38 -9.94 7.06
CA PHE A 60 4.13 -10.56 8.16
C PHE A 60 3.24 -10.76 9.40
N ASP A 61 2.53 -9.71 9.82
CA ASP A 61 1.70 -9.78 11.02
C ASP A 61 0.51 -10.73 10.90
N ILE A 62 -0.06 -10.90 9.70
CA ILE A 62 -1.12 -11.90 9.48
C ILE A 62 -0.60 -13.30 9.79
N VAL A 63 0.60 -13.61 9.29
CA VAL A 63 1.22 -14.93 9.44
C VAL A 63 1.70 -15.13 10.87
N GLU A 64 2.41 -14.15 11.44
CA GLU A 64 3.00 -14.24 12.77
C GLU A 64 1.96 -14.33 13.90
N ASN A 65 0.82 -13.65 13.74
CA ASN A 65 -0.28 -13.71 14.71
C ASN A 65 -1.31 -14.80 14.40
N ASP A 66 -1.08 -15.61 13.36
CA ASP A 66 -1.90 -16.75 12.96
C ASP A 66 -3.41 -16.41 12.83
N VAL A 67 -3.72 -15.22 12.31
CA VAL A 67 -5.10 -14.70 12.27
C VAL A 67 -5.91 -15.21 11.07
N ALA A 68 -5.27 -15.88 10.12
CA ALA A 68 -5.88 -16.35 8.88
C ALA A 68 -5.76 -17.87 8.73
N ARG A 69 -6.75 -18.61 9.27
CA ARG A 69 -6.84 -20.08 9.16
C ARG A 69 -8.22 -20.54 8.72
N VAL A 70 -8.24 -21.61 7.92
CA VAL A 70 -9.47 -22.31 7.52
C VAL A 70 -9.28 -23.81 7.72
N GLY A 71 -10.19 -24.47 8.44
CA GLY A 71 -10.09 -25.92 8.70
C GLY A 71 -8.79 -26.32 9.42
N GLY A 72 -8.22 -25.42 10.22
CA GLY A 72 -6.94 -25.63 10.89
C GLY A 72 -5.72 -25.51 9.98
N GLN A 73 -5.86 -25.10 8.72
CA GLN A 73 -4.74 -24.83 7.79
C GLN A 73 -4.53 -23.31 7.61
N PRO A 74 -3.29 -22.83 7.52
CA PRO A 74 -3.00 -21.43 7.27
C PRO A 74 -3.41 -21.02 5.85
N VAL A 75 -4.01 -19.84 5.72
CA VAL A 75 -4.33 -19.24 4.42
C VAL A 75 -3.05 -18.68 3.79
N PRO A 76 -2.75 -18.94 2.52
CA PRO A 76 -1.61 -18.34 1.84
C PRO A 76 -1.68 -16.80 1.84
N VAL A 77 -0.59 -16.16 2.27
CA VAL A 77 -0.45 -14.69 2.30
C VAL A 77 0.68 -14.28 1.35
N THR A 78 0.46 -13.27 0.53
CA THR A 78 1.47 -12.74 -0.40
C THR A 78 1.48 -11.22 -0.37
N ALA A 79 2.67 -10.61 -0.29
CA ALA A 79 2.83 -9.17 -0.45
C ALA A 79 3.37 -8.86 -1.85
N ILE A 80 2.64 -8.05 -2.64
CA ILE A 80 3.12 -7.52 -3.93
C ILE A 80 3.23 -6.00 -3.79
N VAL A 81 4.46 -5.49 -3.68
CA VAL A 81 4.72 -4.10 -3.32
C VAL A 81 5.52 -3.38 -4.40
N PHE A 82 5.26 -2.08 -4.56
CA PHE A 82 5.86 -1.26 -5.62
C PHE A 82 6.61 -0.07 -5.03
N GLY A 83 7.90 0.10 -5.38
CA GLY A 83 8.69 1.22 -4.87
C GLY A 83 8.70 1.31 -3.33
N ALA A 84 8.64 0.17 -2.63
CA ALA A 84 8.73 0.18 -1.17
C ALA A 84 10.10 0.73 -0.74
N PRO A 85 10.18 1.50 0.36
CA PRO A 85 11.47 1.96 0.88
C PRO A 85 12.32 0.75 1.27
N SER A 86 13.45 0.54 0.59
CA SER A 86 14.39 -0.56 0.85
C SER A 86 15.82 -0.14 0.53
N SER A 87 16.79 -0.82 1.14
CA SER A 87 18.22 -0.66 0.83
C SER A 87 18.60 -1.15 -0.59
N ALA A 88 17.72 -1.91 -1.26
CA ALA A 88 17.99 -2.56 -2.56
C ALA A 88 17.38 -1.84 -3.77
N THR A 89 16.41 -0.94 -3.58
CA THR A 89 15.87 -0.12 -4.67
C THR A 89 16.92 0.89 -5.12
N ARG A 90 17.49 0.71 -6.33
CA ARG A 90 18.27 1.74 -7.06
C ARG A 90 17.37 2.87 -7.59
N HIS A 91 16.35 3.26 -6.82
CA HIS A 91 15.53 4.46 -7.04
C HIS A 91 16.09 5.54 -6.12
N ILE A 92 16.09 6.82 -6.51
CA ILE A 92 16.65 7.97 -5.75
C ILE A 92 15.80 8.31 -4.49
N ILE A 93 15.38 7.28 -3.75
CA ILE A 93 14.78 7.38 -2.43
C ILE A 93 15.66 6.72 -1.33
N PRO A 94 16.82 6.06 -1.55
CA PRO A 94 17.34 5.12 -0.57
C PRO A 94 18.49 5.77 0.20
N LEU A 95 18.17 6.74 1.04
CA LEU A 95 18.98 6.95 2.25
C LEU A 95 18.10 7.01 3.49
N TYR A 96 16.83 6.61 3.38
CA TYR A 96 15.98 6.44 4.54
C TYR A 96 15.30 5.07 4.56
N PRO A 97 15.59 4.27 5.59
CA PRO A 97 16.60 4.48 6.63
C PRO A 97 18.02 4.31 6.03
N SER A 98 18.99 5.11 6.49
CA SER A 98 20.35 5.15 5.91
C SER A 98 21.05 3.79 6.02
N LYS A 99 22.13 3.55 5.26
CA LYS A 99 22.97 2.33 5.40
C LYS A 99 23.59 2.16 6.81
N PHE A 100 23.48 3.16 7.68
CA PHE A 100 23.85 3.07 9.10
C PHE A 100 22.73 2.46 9.97
N LEU A 101 21.56 2.21 9.39
CA LEU A 101 20.43 1.56 10.03
C LEU A 101 20.30 0.16 9.42
N ASP A 102 20.27 -0.86 10.27
CA ASP A 102 20.34 -2.29 9.96
C ASP A 102 19.06 -2.82 9.28
N TYR A 103 18.78 -2.36 8.05
CA TYR A 103 17.59 -2.73 7.28
C TYR A 103 17.91 -3.82 6.25
N VAL A 104 17.21 -4.94 6.39
CA VAL A 104 17.28 -6.09 5.48
C VAL A 104 16.05 -6.12 4.59
N ASN A 105 16.24 -6.35 3.29
CA ASN A 105 15.14 -6.56 2.36
C ASN A 105 14.66 -8.02 2.46
N VAL A 106 13.35 -8.23 2.37
CA VAL A 106 12.70 -9.55 2.45
C VAL A 106 11.87 -9.80 1.19
N GLY A 107 11.86 -11.06 0.74
CA GLY A 107 11.14 -11.50 -0.46
C GLY A 107 11.94 -11.39 -1.76
N ASP A 108 11.30 -11.76 -2.86
CA ASP A 108 11.89 -11.78 -4.19
C ASP A 108 11.78 -10.41 -4.87
N LEU A 109 12.90 -9.93 -5.41
CA LEU A 109 12.97 -8.62 -6.08
C LEU A 109 12.83 -8.76 -7.60
N LEU A 110 11.76 -8.20 -8.15
CA LEU A 110 11.63 -7.97 -9.59
C LEU A 110 12.26 -6.61 -9.95
N VAL A 111 13.45 -6.65 -10.55
CA VAL A 111 14.12 -5.45 -11.06
C VAL A 111 13.54 -5.09 -12.42
N VAL A 112 13.10 -3.84 -12.57
CA VAL A 112 12.62 -3.27 -13.84
C VAL A 112 13.31 -1.93 -14.11
N ASP A 113 13.47 -1.59 -15.38
CA ASP A 113 14.11 -0.33 -15.80
C ASP A 113 13.19 0.49 -16.72
N SER A 114 12.72 1.62 -16.20
CA SER A 114 11.82 2.52 -16.92
C SER A 114 12.51 3.22 -18.10
N ARG A 115 13.84 3.31 -18.11
CA ARG A 115 14.63 3.98 -19.17
C ARG A 115 14.54 3.25 -20.50
N LYS A 116 14.10 1.98 -20.48
CA LYS A 116 13.80 1.18 -21.67
C LYS A 116 12.52 1.61 -22.38
N SER A 117 11.57 2.20 -21.67
CA SER A 117 10.35 2.70 -22.29
C SER A 117 10.68 3.84 -23.24
N PRO A 118 10.29 3.77 -24.54
CA PRO A 118 10.50 4.88 -25.46
C PRO A 118 9.58 6.07 -25.17
N TYR A 119 8.56 5.88 -24.32
CA TYR A 119 7.52 6.87 -24.00
C TYR A 119 7.83 7.72 -22.77
N LEU A 120 8.74 7.28 -21.90
CA LEU A 120 9.06 7.97 -20.66
C LEU A 120 10.21 8.94 -20.85
N LYS A 121 10.15 10.08 -20.16
CA LYS A 121 11.27 11.02 -20.09
C LYS A 121 12.46 10.34 -19.38
N ARG A 122 13.70 10.69 -19.75
CA ARG A 122 14.93 10.19 -19.10
C ARG A 122 15.54 11.21 -18.15
N PHE A 123 15.93 10.74 -16.96
CA PHE A 123 16.60 11.55 -15.94
C PHE A 123 17.90 12.15 -16.50
N GLY A 124 18.02 13.48 -16.45
CA GLY A 124 19.19 14.23 -16.93
C GLY A 124 19.07 14.88 -18.30
N ILE A 125 18.15 14.44 -19.17
CA ILE A 125 17.89 15.07 -20.49
C ILE A 125 16.67 16.01 -20.39
N PHE A 126 15.67 15.58 -19.64
CA PHE A 126 14.49 16.37 -19.31
C PHE A 126 14.48 16.53 -17.79
N GLN A 127 14.05 17.69 -17.29
CA GLN A 127 14.09 18.08 -15.87
C GLN A 127 13.06 17.27 -15.03
N ILE A 128 13.27 15.97 -14.90
CA ILE A 128 12.34 15.03 -14.23
C ILE A 128 12.55 15.09 -12.72
N SER A 129 11.45 15.10 -11.96
CA SER A 129 11.49 15.05 -10.51
C SER A 129 11.68 13.62 -9.99
N ILE A 130 12.27 13.47 -8.80
CA ILE A 130 12.33 12.17 -8.10
C ILE A 130 10.91 11.58 -7.92
N SER A 131 9.93 12.46 -7.73
CA SER A 131 8.51 12.11 -7.59
C SER A 131 7.94 11.42 -8.85
N ASP A 132 8.35 11.84 -10.05
CA ASP A 132 7.91 11.22 -11.30
C ASP A 132 8.47 9.81 -11.45
N TYR A 133 9.75 9.61 -11.07
CA TYR A 133 10.37 8.28 -11.09
C TYR A 133 9.77 7.34 -10.05
N HIS A 134 9.31 7.90 -8.92
CA HIS A 134 8.59 7.17 -7.87
C HIS A 134 7.10 6.97 -8.18
N ASN A 135 6.59 7.49 -9.30
CA ASN A 135 5.18 7.41 -9.61
C ASN A 135 4.73 5.95 -9.86
N LEU A 136 3.69 5.50 -9.15
CA LEU A 136 3.14 4.15 -9.28
C LEU A 136 2.71 3.83 -10.72
N GLN A 137 2.08 4.77 -11.42
CA GLN A 137 1.61 4.53 -12.78
C GLN A 137 2.79 4.38 -13.75
N GLY A 138 3.90 5.08 -13.51
CA GLY A 138 5.17 4.90 -14.20
C GLY A 138 5.81 3.53 -13.94
N ILE A 139 5.80 3.06 -12.69
CA ILE A 139 6.27 1.71 -12.33
C ILE A 139 5.42 0.65 -13.04
N LEU A 140 4.09 0.75 -12.96
CA LEU A 140 3.18 -0.20 -13.60
C LEU A 140 3.27 -0.18 -15.14
N HIS A 141 3.51 0.99 -15.74
CA HIS A 141 3.83 1.09 -17.17
C HIS A 141 5.11 0.34 -17.52
N THR A 142 6.14 0.50 -16.67
CA THR A 142 7.41 -0.19 -16.85
C THR A 142 7.22 -1.70 -16.76
N VAL A 143 6.53 -2.20 -15.73
CA VAL A 143 6.21 -3.62 -15.56
C VAL A 143 5.42 -4.17 -16.75
N ALA A 144 4.41 -3.43 -17.22
CA ALA A 144 3.57 -3.85 -18.34
C ALA A 144 4.35 -4.05 -19.66
N GLY A 145 5.48 -3.35 -19.83
CA GLY A 145 6.32 -3.46 -21.02
C GLY A 145 7.69 -4.09 -20.81
N TRP A 146 7.96 -4.62 -19.62
CA TRP A 146 9.25 -5.21 -19.27
C TRP A 146 9.42 -6.56 -19.95
N SER A 147 10.54 -6.73 -20.66
CA SER A 147 10.89 -7.98 -21.35
C SER A 147 12.25 -8.53 -20.88
N GLY A 148 12.70 -8.14 -19.68
CA GLY A 148 14.03 -8.49 -19.16
C GLY A 148 15.12 -7.48 -19.51
N GLU A 149 16.32 -7.70 -18.96
CA GLU A 149 17.47 -6.80 -19.09
C GLU A 149 18.02 -6.70 -20.52
N ASP A 150 17.91 -7.76 -21.31
CA ASP A 150 18.34 -7.77 -22.71
C ASP A 150 17.18 -7.60 -23.71
N GLY A 151 15.93 -7.65 -23.24
CA GLY A 151 14.74 -7.57 -24.11
C GLY A 151 14.31 -6.15 -24.42
N ASP A 152 13.74 -5.94 -25.60
CA ASP A 152 13.14 -4.66 -25.97
C ASP A 152 11.87 -4.36 -25.17
N PHE A 153 11.60 -3.06 -24.94
CA PHE A 153 10.37 -2.64 -24.29
C PHE A 153 9.18 -2.88 -25.22
N LYS A 154 8.25 -3.72 -24.77
CA LYS A 154 7.02 -4.04 -25.52
C LYS A 154 5.90 -4.28 -24.53
N LEU A 155 4.81 -3.52 -24.64
CA LEU A 155 3.63 -3.74 -23.80
C LEU A 155 3.05 -5.14 -24.06
N HIS A 156 3.03 -5.96 -23.01
CA HIS A 156 2.50 -7.32 -23.03
C HIS A 156 1.01 -7.37 -22.64
N VAL A 157 0.48 -6.27 -22.12
CA VAL A 157 -0.92 -6.11 -21.72
C VAL A 157 -1.50 -4.82 -22.30
N LYS A 158 -2.82 -4.79 -22.51
CA LYS A 158 -3.53 -3.58 -22.93
C LYS A 158 -3.59 -2.60 -21.76
N ARG A 159 -2.63 -1.67 -21.69
CA ARG A 159 -2.55 -0.61 -20.68
C ARG A 159 -2.46 0.75 -21.36
N SER A 160 -3.32 1.68 -20.93
CA SER A 160 -3.28 3.05 -21.44
C SER A 160 -2.04 3.78 -20.91
N MET A 161 -1.23 4.31 -21.82
CA MET A 161 -0.07 5.15 -21.48
C MET A 161 -0.48 6.40 -20.71
N ALA A 162 -1.67 6.96 -20.98
CA ALA A 162 -2.13 8.21 -20.35
C ALA A 162 -2.17 8.12 -18.82
N LEU A 163 -2.34 6.91 -18.26
CA LEU A 163 -2.30 6.68 -16.82
C LEU A 163 -0.98 7.13 -16.18
N VAL A 164 0.13 7.10 -16.90
CA VAL A 164 1.44 7.56 -16.39
C VAL A 164 1.37 9.01 -15.90
N ASN A 165 0.74 9.89 -16.67
CA ASN A 165 0.59 11.31 -16.32
C ASN A 165 -0.62 11.58 -15.39
N LYS A 166 -1.25 10.55 -14.79
CA LYS A 166 -2.39 10.74 -13.88
C LYS A 166 -2.09 11.82 -12.82
N SER A 167 -0.90 11.77 -12.24
CA SER A 167 -0.43 12.70 -11.19
C SER A 167 1.05 13.06 -11.39
N SER A 168 1.52 13.10 -12.63
CA SER A 168 2.93 13.30 -12.97
C SER A 168 3.09 13.93 -14.36
N ALA A 169 4.31 14.38 -14.67
CA ALA A 169 4.69 14.87 -16.00
C ALA A 169 5.69 13.91 -16.70
N TYR A 170 5.57 12.60 -16.45
CA TYR A 170 6.61 11.62 -16.75
C TYR A 170 6.65 11.14 -18.22
N LEU A 171 5.53 11.17 -18.93
CA LEU A 171 5.52 10.91 -20.37
C LEU A 171 6.25 12.02 -21.12
N LYS A 172 6.87 11.66 -22.25
CA LYS A 172 7.43 12.66 -23.17
C LYS A 172 6.32 13.48 -23.83
N ASP A 173 6.64 14.70 -24.22
CA ASP A 173 5.66 15.66 -24.73
C ASP A 173 5.08 15.23 -26.09
N GLU A 174 5.80 14.41 -26.86
CA GLU A 174 5.30 13.83 -28.11
C GLU A 174 4.17 12.82 -27.90
N CYS A 175 3.93 12.37 -26.67
CA CYS A 175 2.78 11.51 -26.34
C CYS A 175 1.47 12.31 -26.30
N HIS A 176 1.52 13.65 -26.30
CA HIS A 176 0.35 14.54 -26.27
C HIS A 176 -0.66 14.25 -25.15
N VAL A 177 -0.17 13.76 -24.01
CA VAL A 177 -0.99 13.55 -22.80
C VAL A 177 -0.67 14.68 -21.81
N PRO A 178 -1.68 15.47 -21.37
CA PRO A 178 -1.47 16.50 -20.37
C PRO A 178 -0.85 15.92 -19.09
N GLU A 179 0.07 16.67 -18.48
CA GLU A 179 0.61 16.34 -17.16
C GLU A 179 -0.45 16.45 -16.06
N SER A 180 -0.30 15.65 -15.01
CA SER A 180 -1.13 15.69 -13.79
C SER A 180 -2.64 15.87 -14.08
N TRP A 181 -3.14 15.16 -15.09
CA TRP A 181 -4.47 15.42 -15.63
C TRP A 181 -5.61 14.98 -14.69
N TRP A 182 -5.33 14.12 -13.71
CA TRP A 182 -6.34 13.68 -12.77
C TRP A 182 -6.66 14.80 -11.78
N ALA A 183 -7.81 15.42 -12.00
CA ALA A 183 -8.45 16.30 -11.05
C ALA A 183 -9.94 15.97 -11.03
N GLU A 184 -10.58 16.13 -9.87
CA GLU A 184 -12.03 16.08 -9.82
C GLU A 184 -12.61 17.18 -10.70
N LYS A 185 -13.74 16.86 -11.34
CA LYS A 185 -14.47 17.85 -12.14
C LYS A 185 -14.76 19.06 -11.27
N ASN A 186 -14.38 20.24 -11.76
CA ASN A 186 -14.51 21.51 -11.03
C ASN A 186 -13.87 21.49 -9.63
N LYS A 187 -12.88 20.61 -9.38
CA LYS A 187 -12.25 20.39 -8.06
C LYS A 187 -13.25 20.06 -6.95
N GLY A 188 -14.30 19.30 -7.29
CA GLY A 188 -15.35 18.90 -6.35
C GLY A 188 -16.42 19.97 -6.10
N MET A 189 -16.33 21.14 -6.76
CA MET A 189 -17.35 22.17 -6.65
C MET A 189 -18.61 21.78 -7.45
N VAL A 190 -19.77 21.97 -6.83
CA VAL A 190 -21.09 21.72 -7.42
C VAL A 190 -21.94 22.99 -7.39
N LEU A 191 -22.70 23.23 -8.45
CA LEU A 191 -23.68 24.31 -8.52
C LEU A 191 -24.97 23.83 -7.84
N SER A 192 -25.38 24.53 -6.79
CA SER A 192 -26.59 24.22 -6.02
C SER A 192 -27.84 24.79 -6.70
N ASP A 193 -29.02 24.32 -6.29
CA ASP A 193 -30.31 24.76 -6.83
C ASP A 193 -30.62 26.26 -6.59
N ASP A 194 -29.99 26.86 -5.59
CA ASP A 194 -30.04 28.31 -5.31
C ASP A 194 -29.06 29.14 -6.15
N GLY A 195 -28.31 28.49 -7.05
CA GLY A 195 -27.36 29.15 -7.95
C GLY A 195 -25.96 29.36 -7.36
N GLU A 196 -25.70 28.89 -6.15
CA GLU A 196 -24.40 29.07 -5.48
C GLU A 196 -23.47 27.86 -5.70
N TRP A 197 -22.17 28.13 -5.85
CA TRP A 197 -21.13 27.09 -5.93
C TRP A 197 -20.70 26.67 -4.53
N ARG A 198 -20.78 25.36 -4.25
CA ARG A 198 -20.37 24.79 -2.96
C ARG A 198 -19.48 23.57 -3.16
N LEU A 199 -18.66 23.26 -2.17
CA LEU A 199 -17.92 21.99 -2.18
C LEU A 199 -18.92 20.85 -2.01
N GLY A 200 -18.89 19.88 -2.93
CA GLY A 200 -19.69 18.68 -2.82
C GLY A 200 -19.36 17.94 -1.52
N LEU A 201 -20.39 17.33 -0.92
CA LEU A 201 -20.14 16.38 0.16
C LEU A 201 -19.35 15.18 -0.40
N PRO A 202 -18.42 14.60 0.38
CA PRO A 202 -17.81 13.33 0.01
C PRO A 202 -18.88 12.29 -0.31
N ALA A 203 -18.56 11.36 -1.22
CA ALA A 203 -19.43 10.22 -1.45
C ALA A 203 -19.58 9.41 -0.15
N GLU A 204 -20.70 8.71 0.01
CA GLU A 204 -20.99 7.96 1.24
C GLU A 204 -19.91 6.91 1.53
N GLU A 205 -19.39 6.28 0.48
CA GLU A 205 -18.30 5.31 0.53
C GLU A 205 -16.94 5.89 0.96
N ASP A 206 -16.73 7.20 0.80
CA ASP A 206 -15.50 7.89 1.19
C ASP A 206 -15.54 8.39 2.63
N LEU A 207 -16.70 8.30 3.28
CA LEU A 207 -16.83 8.68 4.68
C LEU A 207 -16.13 7.66 5.57
N PRO A 208 -15.31 8.11 6.55
CA PRO A 208 -14.66 7.18 7.45
C PRO A 208 -15.72 6.51 8.33
N VAL A 209 -15.76 5.17 8.28
CA VAL A 209 -16.64 4.37 9.13
C VAL A 209 -15.84 3.89 10.35
N PRO A 210 -16.24 4.24 11.58
CA PRO A 210 -15.61 3.69 12.78
C PRO A 210 -15.70 2.16 12.78
N LEU A 211 -14.66 1.49 13.28
CA LEU A 211 -14.69 0.04 13.41
C LEU A 211 -15.88 -0.38 14.28
N GLN A 212 -16.80 -1.16 13.71
CA GLN A 212 -17.92 -1.74 14.43
C GLN A 212 -17.44 -2.99 15.16
N LEU A 213 -17.18 -2.86 16.46
CA LEU A 213 -16.73 -3.96 17.32
C LEU A 213 -17.89 -4.84 17.82
N ASP A 214 -19.12 -4.33 17.74
CA ASP A 214 -20.32 -5.04 18.18
C ASP A 214 -20.56 -6.26 17.27
N GLY A 215 -20.45 -7.46 17.85
CA GLY A 215 -20.52 -8.74 17.13
C GLY A 215 -19.18 -9.37 16.75
N MET A 216 -18.05 -8.63 16.81
CA MET A 216 -16.70 -9.19 16.61
C MET A 216 -16.13 -9.84 17.88
N ALA A 217 -16.61 -9.44 19.06
CA ALA A 217 -16.19 -10.00 20.34
C ALA A 217 -16.52 -11.50 20.50
N ASP A 218 -17.62 -11.96 19.89
CA ASP A 218 -18.04 -13.37 19.94
C ASP A 218 -17.30 -14.25 18.91
N VAL A 219 -16.75 -13.65 17.85
CA VAL A 219 -16.04 -14.37 16.76
C VAL A 219 -14.53 -14.39 16.98
N VAL A 220 -13.99 -13.36 17.64
CA VAL A 220 -12.57 -13.13 17.76
C VAL A 220 -12.27 -12.80 19.22
N GLY A 221 -11.71 -13.74 19.98
CA GLY A 221 -11.19 -13.47 21.32
C GLY A 221 -10.22 -12.28 21.29
N VAL A 222 -10.74 -11.08 21.57
CA VAL A 222 -10.09 -9.79 21.35
C VAL A 222 -8.79 -9.69 22.17
N GLY A 223 -8.75 -10.34 23.34
CA GLY A 223 -7.59 -10.36 24.22
C GLY A 223 -6.32 -11.02 23.64
N ALA A 224 -6.45 -11.91 22.65
CA ALA A 224 -5.29 -12.60 22.07
C ALA A 224 -4.55 -11.77 21.00
N VAL A 225 -5.26 -10.84 20.34
CA VAL A 225 -4.71 -9.98 19.26
C VAL A 225 -4.06 -8.71 19.81
N VAL A 226 -4.55 -8.22 20.95
CA VAL A 226 -4.11 -6.97 21.60
C VAL A 226 -2.86 -7.17 22.49
N GLY A 227 -2.49 -8.41 22.81
CA GLY A 227 -1.62 -8.75 23.95
C GLY A 227 -0.10 -8.85 23.73
N LYS A 228 0.47 -8.49 22.58
CA LYS A 228 1.94 -8.51 22.38
C LYS A 228 2.48 -7.10 22.10
N ASN A 229 2.47 -6.24 23.12
CA ASN A 229 3.39 -5.12 23.17
C ASN A 229 4.75 -5.65 23.61
N VAL A 230 5.78 -5.42 22.81
CA VAL A 230 7.18 -5.71 23.17
C VAL A 230 7.53 -4.79 24.33
N GLU A 231 7.50 -5.31 25.56
CA GLU A 231 8.11 -4.65 26.70
C GLU A 231 9.62 -4.60 26.47
N GLY A 232 10.14 -3.39 26.22
CA GLY A 232 11.56 -3.13 26.30
C GLY A 232 12.01 -3.32 27.74
N GLY A 233 12.59 -4.48 28.04
CA GLY A 233 13.19 -4.76 29.34
C GLY A 233 14.39 -3.84 29.56
N GLU A 234 14.25 -2.87 30.45
CA GLU A 234 15.40 -2.27 31.14
C GLU A 234 15.95 -3.29 32.15
N GLU A 235 17.15 -3.75 31.88
CA GLU A 235 17.93 -4.58 32.81
C GLU A 235 18.39 -3.71 34.00
N PRO A 236 18.18 -4.14 35.26
CA PRO A 236 18.57 -3.34 36.42
C PRO A 236 20.08 -3.35 36.58
N ARG A 237 20.70 -2.17 36.47
CA ARG A 237 22.10 -1.95 36.86
C ARG A 237 22.26 -2.22 38.36
N GLY A 238 22.75 -3.42 38.68
CA GLY A 238 23.24 -3.78 40.00
C GLY A 238 24.41 -2.90 40.40
N LYS A 239 24.28 -2.28 41.57
CA LYS A 239 25.39 -1.65 42.30
C LYS A 239 26.22 -2.76 42.96
N THR A 240 27.49 -2.84 42.60
CA THR A 240 28.62 -3.18 43.49
C THR A 240 29.88 -2.62 42.87
#